data_AF-A0A8I0DMN3-F1
#
_entry.id   AF-A0A8I0DMN3-F1
#
_cell.length_a   1.000
_cell.length_b   1.000
_cell.length_c   1.000
_cell.angle_alpha   90.00
_cell.angle_beta   90.00
_cell.angle_gamma   90.00
#
_symmetry.space_group_name_H-M   'P 1'
#
loop_
_entity.id
_entity.type
_entity.pdbx_description
1 polymer ?
#
loop_
_entity_poly.entity_id
_entity_poly.type
_entity_poly.pdbx_seq_one_letter_code
_entity_poly.pdbx_strand_id
1 'polypeptide(L)'
;MREHLANHTFGFYLSISAGILSVVSLLFYLGADNQGAAVLPLIVCSILAEVAGIAINRFTGKAGVLMLIPTVNALLFSAAIILSIIPQVDSLGYLVSGLYSFEDMKAFILYAVFAILTWLGYLAASFMDMQK
;
A
#
# COMPACT_ATOMS: atom_id res chain seq x y z
N MET A 1 -16.66 -20.86 -2.61
CA MET A 1 -15.91 -19.65 -3.06
C MET A 1 -16.84 -18.51 -3.46
N ARG A 2 -17.86 -18.76 -4.31
CA ARG A 2 -18.87 -17.74 -4.72
C ARG A 2 -19.68 -17.17 -3.54
N GLU A 3 -20.11 -17.99 -2.58
CA GLU A 3 -20.91 -17.51 -1.43
C GLU A 3 -20.13 -16.58 -0.48
N HIS A 4 -18.83 -16.82 -0.28
CA HIS A 4 -18.01 -15.96 0.58
C HIS A 4 -17.85 -14.56 -0.02
N LEU A 5 -17.57 -14.47 -1.33
CA LEU A 5 -17.44 -13.19 -2.04
C LEU A 5 -18.78 -12.43 -2.16
N ALA A 6 -19.90 -13.14 -2.25
CA ALA A 6 -21.24 -12.53 -2.38
C ALA A 6 -21.69 -11.73 -1.12
N ASN A 7 -21.10 -12.03 0.04
CA ASN A 7 -21.43 -11.39 1.32
C ASN A 7 -20.58 -10.14 1.63
N HIS A 8 -19.68 -9.76 0.73
CA HIS A 8 -18.79 -8.63 0.92
C HIS A 8 -19.26 -7.41 0.12
N THR A 9 -19.01 -6.23 0.68
CA THR A 9 -19.41 -4.93 0.15
C THR A 9 -18.33 -4.35 -0.76
N PHE A 10 -18.59 -3.16 -1.33
CA PHE A 10 -17.60 -2.43 -2.13
C PHE A 10 -16.30 -2.15 -1.37
N GLY A 11 -16.37 -1.81 -0.08
CA GLY A 11 -15.21 -1.52 0.76
C GLY A 11 -14.19 -2.67 0.80
N PHE A 12 -14.67 -3.91 0.87
CA PHE A 12 -13.81 -5.09 0.85
C PHE A 12 -13.04 -5.25 -0.47
N TYR A 13 -13.72 -5.11 -1.60
CA TYR A 13 -13.07 -5.19 -2.91
C TYR A 13 -12.08 -4.05 -3.13
N LEU A 14 -12.38 -2.87 -2.60
CA LEU A 14 -11.48 -1.73 -2.63
C LEU A 14 -10.21 -1.99 -1.79
N SER A 15 -10.36 -2.58 -0.60
CA SER A 15 -9.21 -3.00 0.24
C SER A 15 -8.35 -4.06 -0.45
N ILE A 16 -8.96 -5.08 -1.06
CA ILE A 16 -8.20 -6.08 -1.85
C ILE A 16 -7.45 -5.43 -3.00
N SER A 17 -8.09 -4.49 -3.70
CA SER A 17 -7.45 -3.76 -4.80
C SER A 17 -6.26 -2.94 -4.31
N ALA A 18 -6.39 -2.27 -3.16
CA ALA A 18 -5.28 -1.59 -2.49
C ALA A 18 -4.19 -2.59 -2.05
N GLY A 19 -4.57 -3.77 -1.57
CA GLY A 19 -3.67 -4.89 -1.28
C GLY A 19 -2.84 -5.30 -2.49
N ILE A 20 -3.44 -5.44 -3.66
CA ILE A 20 -2.73 -5.76 -4.89
C ILE A 20 -1.79 -4.61 -5.29
N LEU A 21 -2.27 -3.36 -5.22
CA LEU A 21 -1.45 -2.18 -5.51
C LEU A 21 -0.27 -2.04 -4.56
N SER A 22 -0.40 -2.48 -3.30
CA SER A 22 0.70 -2.47 -2.33
C SER A 22 1.86 -3.38 -2.76
N VAL A 23 1.56 -4.51 -3.40
CA VAL A 23 2.57 -5.41 -3.99
C VAL A 23 3.23 -4.75 -5.20
N VAL A 24 2.45 -4.08 -6.06
CA VAL A 24 3.00 -3.34 -7.21
C VAL A 24 3.93 -2.21 -6.74
N SER A 25 3.49 -1.46 -5.73
CA SER A 25 4.29 -0.42 -5.06
C SER A 25 5.61 -0.99 -4.54
N LEU A 26 5.57 -2.16 -3.87
CA LEU A 26 6.79 -2.83 -3.38
C LEU A 26 7.76 -3.14 -4.53
N LEU A 27 7.28 -3.68 -5.65
CA LEU A 27 8.12 -4.04 -6.79
C LEU A 27 8.87 -2.82 -7.35
N PHE A 28 8.20 -1.67 -7.45
CA PHE A 28 8.86 -0.43 -7.87
C PHE A 28 9.81 0.12 -6.81
N TYR A 29 9.49 -0.01 -5.52
CA TYR A 29 10.36 0.45 -4.45
C TYR A 29 11.70 -0.32 -4.42
N LEU A 30 11.66 -1.63 -4.70
CA LEU A 30 12.84 -2.47 -4.81
C LEU A 30 13.79 -2.05 -5.94
N GLY A 31 13.30 -1.28 -6.92
CA GLY A 31 14.11 -0.72 -8.00
C GLY A 31 14.60 0.71 -7.75
N ALA A 32 14.26 1.33 -6.62
CA ALA A 32 14.72 2.68 -6.30
C ALA A 32 16.18 2.66 -5.80
N ASP A 33 16.97 3.64 -6.22
CA ASP A 33 18.42 3.70 -5.95
C ASP A 33 18.75 3.76 -4.44
N ASN A 34 18.01 4.58 -3.69
CA ASN A 34 18.22 4.78 -2.26
C ASN A 34 17.02 4.31 -1.43
N GLN A 35 17.04 3.04 -1.03
CA GLN A 35 15.98 2.46 -0.20
C GLN A 35 16.19 2.81 1.27
N GLY A 36 15.20 3.49 1.86
CA GLY A 36 15.13 3.73 3.28
C GLY A 36 14.85 2.43 4.03
N ALA A 37 15.70 2.10 5.00
CA ALA A 37 15.65 0.83 5.74
C ALA A 37 14.28 0.52 6.38
N ALA A 38 13.52 1.55 6.76
CA ALA A 38 12.21 1.41 7.38
C ALA A 38 11.05 1.23 6.39
N VAL A 39 11.21 1.61 5.12
CA VAL A 39 10.09 1.66 4.16
C VAL A 39 9.68 0.27 3.71
N LEU A 40 10.65 -0.58 3.37
CA LEU A 40 10.38 -1.94 2.91
C LEU A 40 9.63 -2.77 3.98
N PRO A 41 10.05 -2.79 5.27
CA PRO A 41 9.27 -3.44 6.33
C PRO A 41 7.83 -2.92 6.45
N LEU A 42 7.60 -1.61 6.29
CA LEU A 42 6.24 -1.04 6.40
C LEU A 42 5.32 -1.55 5.27
N ILE A 43 5.82 -1.58 4.03
CA ILE A 43 5.05 -2.08 2.88
C ILE A 43 4.79 -3.58 3.04
N VAL A 44 5.80 -4.36 3.45
CA VAL A 44 5.65 -5.81 3.68
C VAL A 44 4.66 -6.09 4.81
N CYS A 45 4.74 -5.38 5.93
CA CYS A 45 3.78 -5.50 7.02
C CYS A 45 2.35 -5.20 6.56
N SER A 46 2.16 -4.22 5.67
CA SER A 46 0.83 -3.91 5.12
C SER A 46 0.27 -5.06 4.27
N ILE A 47 1.10 -5.64 3.39
CA ILE A 47 0.73 -6.82 2.59
C ILE A 47 0.35 -8.00 3.51
N LEU A 48 1.17 -8.26 4.52
CA LEU A 48 0.92 -9.36 5.47
C LEU A 48 -0.33 -9.11 6.31
N ALA A 49 -0.59 -7.87 6.73
CA ALA A 49 -1.81 -7.51 7.45
C ALA A 49 -3.06 -7.74 6.60
N GLU A 50 -3.03 -7.40 5.31
CA GLU A 50 -4.14 -7.65 4.38
C GLU A 50 -4.42 -9.16 4.26
N VAL A 51 -3.38 -9.95 3.97
CA VAL A 51 -3.49 -11.41 3.82
C VAL A 51 -3.98 -12.07 5.10
N ALA A 52 -3.41 -11.68 6.25
CA ALA A 52 -3.80 -12.19 7.56
C ALA A 52 -5.25 -11.82 7.89
N GLY A 53 -5.67 -10.59 7.62
CA GLY A 53 -7.03 -10.12 7.88
C GLY A 53 -8.08 -10.88 7.09
N ILE A 54 -7.84 -11.11 5.79
CA ILE A 54 -8.71 -11.91 4.92
C ILE A 54 -8.77 -13.36 5.42
N ALA A 55 -7.62 -13.95 5.77
CA ALA A 55 -7.57 -15.31 6.29
C ALA A 55 -8.33 -15.45 7.62
N ILE A 56 -8.09 -14.55 8.59
CA ILE A 56 -8.74 -14.55 9.90
C ILE A 56 -10.25 -14.38 9.75
N ASN A 57 -10.71 -13.44 8.92
CA ASN A 57 -12.14 -13.27 8.69
C ASN A 57 -12.77 -14.54 8.10
N ARG A 58 -12.10 -15.19 7.16
CA ARG A 58 -12.56 -16.46 6.59
C ARG A 58 -12.69 -17.59 7.63
N PHE A 59 -11.76 -17.70 8.57
CA PHE A 59 -11.79 -18.76 9.58
C PHE A 59 -12.66 -18.45 10.79
N THR A 60 -12.79 -17.17 11.16
CA THR A 60 -13.47 -16.76 12.40
C THR A 60 -14.83 -16.10 12.18
N GLY A 61 -15.14 -15.65 10.97
CA GLY A 61 -16.33 -14.86 10.66
C GLY A 61 -16.37 -13.49 11.34
N LYS A 62 -15.29 -13.05 11.99
CA LYS A 62 -15.25 -11.77 12.72
C LYS A 62 -15.08 -10.60 11.75
N ALA A 63 -16.16 -9.87 11.50
CA ALA A 63 -16.16 -8.65 10.67
C ALA A 63 -15.23 -7.56 11.21
N GLY A 64 -15.11 -7.43 12.54
CA GLY A 64 -14.33 -6.36 13.16
C GLY A 64 -12.83 -6.39 12.83
N VAL A 65 -12.25 -7.58 12.59
CA VAL A 65 -10.85 -7.66 12.14
C VAL A 65 -10.73 -7.11 10.72
N LEU A 66 -11.66 -7.47 9.83
CA LEU A 66 -11.67 -7.03 8.43
C LEU A 66 -11.83 -5.50 8.31
N MET A 67 -12.57 -4.88 9.23
CA MET A 67 -12.75 -3.42 9.28
C MET A 67 -11.53 -2.65 9.77
N LEU A 68 -10.65 -3.28 10.57
CA LEU A 68 -9.44 -2.63 11.08
C LEU A 68 -8.31 -2.61 10.06
N ILE A 69 -8.29 -3.59 9.14
CA ILE A 69 -7.20 -3.77 8.17
C ILE A 69 -6.95 -2.52 7.31
N PRO A 70 -7.96 -1.91 6.65
CA PRO A 70 -7.71 -0.73 5.82
C PRO A 70 -7.15 0.43 6.62
N THR A 71 -7.62 0.63 7.86
CA THR A 71 -7.13 1.68 8.75
C THR A 71 -5.66 1.49 9.10
N VAL A 72 -5.26 0.27 9.51
CA VAL A 72 -3.87 -0.05 9.83
C VAL A 72 -3.00 0.11 8.58
N ASN A 73 -3.45 -0.39 7.44
CA ASN A 73 -2.72 -0.32 6.18
C ASN A 73 -2.57 1.11 5.66
N ALA A 74 -3.57 1.98 5.84
CA ALA A 74 -3.47 3.40 5.53
C ALA A 74 -2.39 4.09 6.38
N LEU A 75 -2.29 3.76 7.67
CA LEU A 75 -1.23 4.29 8.55
C LEU A 75 0.15 3.81 8.11
N LEU A 76 0.30 2.51 7.82
CA LEU A 76 1.56 1.94 7.36
C LEU A 76 2.05 2.59 6.05
N PHE A 77 1.13 2.77 5.08
CA PHE A 77 1.45 3.44 3.83
C PHE A 77 1.74 4.94 4.00
N SER A 78 1.07 5.61 4.93
CA SER A 78 1.39 7.01 5.26
C SER A 78 2.84 7.13 5.73
N ALA A 79 3.26 6.26 6.66
CA ALA A 79 4.63 6.22 7.15
C ALA A 79 5.62 5.84 6.05
N ALA A 80 5.29 4.84 5.22
CA ALA A 80 6.15 4.39 4.12
C ALA A 80 6.40 5.52 3.11
N ILE A 81 5.35 6.26 2.70
CA ILE A 81 5.46 7.39 1.78
C ILE A 81 6.38 8.47 2.37
N ILE A 82 6.12 8.92 3.61
CA ILE A 82 6.93 9.98 4.23
C ILE A 82 8.40 9.57 4.35
N LEU A 83 8.66 8.38 4.87
CA LEU A 83 10.03 7.89 5.09
C LEU A 83 10.76 7.57 3.78
N SER A 84 10.04 7.29 2.70
CA SER A 84 10.64 7.02 1.39
C SER A 84 11.15 8.26 0.67
N ILE A 85 10.66 9.46 1.01
CA ILE A 85 11.09 10.71 0.39
C ILE A 85 12.46 11.14 0.92
N ILE A 86 12.72 10.93 2.22
CA ILE A 86 13.96 11.37 2.90
C ILE A 86 15.23 10.89 2.17
N PRO A 87 15.41 9.59 1.85
CA PRO A 87 16.61 9.12 1.16
C PRO A 87 16.68 9.54 -0.32
N GLN A 88 15.64 10.19 -0.85
CA GLN A 88 15.48 10.52 -2.27
C GLN A 88 15.62 12.02 -2.54
N VAL A 89 15.83 12.84 -1.51
CA VAL A 89 15.93 14.31 -1.64
C VAL A 89 17.03 14.72 -2.61
N ASP A 90 18.21 14.12 -2.52
CA ASP A 90 19.34 14.43 -3.42
C ASP A 90 19.02 14.04 -4.86
N SER A 91 18.50 12.82 -5.08
CA SER A 91 18.09 12.34 -6.39
C SER A 91 17.03 13.24 -7.02
N LEU A 92 16.05 13.68 -6.24
CA LEU A 92 15.04 14.65 -6.69
C LEU A 92 15.68 16.01 -7.05
N GLY A 93 16.66 16.48 -6.28
CA GLY A 93 17.44 17.68 -6.58
C GLY A 93 18.24 17.55 -7.89
N TYR A 94 18.81 16.38 -8.16
CA TYR A 94 19.50 16.09 -9.42
C TYR A 94 18.55 16.04 -10.61
N LEU A 95 17.33 15.52 -10.44
CA LEU A 95 16.31 15.53 -11.48
C LEU A 95 15.89 16.96 -11.83
N VAL A 96 15.65 17.81 -10.83
CA VAL A 96 15.22 19.21 -11.04
C VAL A 96 16.34 20.07 -11.66
N SER A 97 17.60 19.80 -11.33
CA SER A 97 18.74 20.50 -11.93
C SER A 97 19.11 20.01 -13.34
N GLY A 98 18.47 18.94 -13.83
CA GLY A 98 18.75 18.35 -15.13
C GLY A 98 19.99 17.44 -15.16
N LEU A 99 20.56 17.13 -13.99
CA LEU A 99 21.67 16.18 -13.84
C LEU A 99 21.19 14.74 -14.00
N TYR A 100 20.01 14.42 -13.49
CA TYR A 100 19.32 13.14 -13.69
C TYR A 100 18.21 13.28 -14.71
N SER A 101 18.02 12.21 -15.48
CA SER A 101 16.88 12.03 -16.35
C SER A 101 15.74 11.33 -15.61
N PHE A 102 14.54 11.33 -16.21
CA PHE A 102 13.42 10.57 -15.67
C PHE A 102 13.72 9.07 -15.55
N GLU A 103 14.51 8.52 -16.48
CA GLU A 103 14.86 7.10 -16.47
C GLU A 103 15.64 6.70 -15.21
N ASP A 104 16.46 7.62 -14.68
CA ASP A 104 17.25 7.40 -13.46
C ASP A 104 16.36 7.35 -12.21
N MET A 105 15.23 8.07 -12.22
CA MET A 105 14.30 8.12 -11.08
C MET A 105 12.99 7.35 -11.28
N LYS A 106 12.81 6.70 -12.44
CA LYS A 106 11.50 6.12 -12.83
C LYS A 106 10.93 5.17 -11.80
N ALA A 107 11.79 4.34 -11.18
CA ALA A 107 11.36 3.35 -10.22
C ALA A 107 10.79 4.01 -8.97
N PHE A 108 11.45 5.04 -8.44
CA PHE A 108 10.95 5.79 -7.29
C PHE A 108 9.67 6.56 -7.62
N ILE A 109 9.59 7.19 -8.80
CA ILE A 109 8.40 7.93 -9.22
C ILE A 109 7.20 6.98 -9.37
N LEU A 110 7.38 5.83 -10.02
CA LEU A 110 6.33 4.82 -10.15
C LEU A 110 5.92 4.28 -8.79
N TYR A 111 6.88 3.98 -7.92
CA TYR A 111 6.59 3.64 -6.53
C TYR A 111 5.72 4.70 -5.85
N ALA A 112 6.09 5.99 -5.92
CA ALA A 112 5.35 7.05 -5.25
C ALA A 112 3.90 7.13 -5.75
N VAL A 113 3.68 7.00 -7.06
CA VAL A 113 2.34 6.97 -7.67
C VAL A 113 1.52 5.79 -7.13
N PHE A 114 2.08 4.56 -7.18
CA PHE A 114 1.36 3.38 -6.71
C PHE A 114 1.16 3.37 -5.19
N ALA A 115 2.10 3.91 -4.42
CA ALA A 115 1.99 4.05 -2.97
C ALA A 115 0.86 5.01 -2.60
N ILE A 116 0.73 6.15 -3.28
CA ILE A 116 -0.36 7.12 -3.05
C ILE A 116 -1.71 6.51 -3.43
N LEU A 117 -1.79 5.81 -4.57
CA LEU A 117 -3.03 5.13 -4.98
C LEU A 117 -3.44 4.03 -3.97
N THR A 118 -2.46 3.26 -3.49
CA THR A 118 -2.66 2.25 -2.45
C THR A 118 -3.18 2.90 -1.16
N TRP A 119 -2.53 3.98 -0.73
CA TRP A 119 -2.93 4.73 0.45
C TRP A 119 -4.36 5.27 0.33
N LEU A 120 -4.72 5.88 -0.81
CA LEU A 120 -6.07 6.37 -1.07
C LEU A 120 -7.10 5.23 -1.05
N GLY A 121 -6.77 4.07 -1.61
CA GLY A 121 -7.64 2.89 -1.58
C GLY A 121 -7.91 2.40 -0.16
N TYR A 122 -6.86 2.26 0.65
CA TYR A 122 -7.00 1.88 2.07
C TYR A 122 -7.73 2.93 2.90
N LEU A 123 -7.43 4.22 2.68
CA LEU A 123 -8.09 5.31 3.37
C LEU A 123 -9.59 5.33 3.06
N ALA A 124 -9.98 5.22 1.79
CA ALA A 124 -11.38 5.18 1.41
C ALA A 124 -12.09 3.93 1.96
N ALA A 125 -11.46 2.76 1.87
CA ALA A 125 -12.00 1.51 2.42
C ALA A 125 -12.17 1.56 3.95
N SER A 126 -11.35 2.33 4.67
CA SER A 126 -11.42 2.47 6.13
C SER A 126 -12.72 3.11 6.64
N PHE A 127 -13.41 3.87 5.79
CA PHE A 127 -14.69 4.50 6.10
C PHE A 127 -15.90 3.72 5.59
N MET A 128 -15.69 2.52 5.04
CA MET A 128 -16.74 1.72 4.42
C MET A 128 -16.99 0.45 5.24
N ASP A 129 -18.26 0.02 5.29
CA ASP A 129 -18.56 -1.33 5.74
C ASP A 129 -17.92 -2.33 4.79
N MET A 130 -17.44 -3.45 5.35
CA MET A 130 -16.66 -4.47 4.64
C MET A 130 -17.46 -5.77 4.42
N GLN A 131 -18.56 -5.95 5.16
CA GLN A 131 -19.47 -7.08 5.09
C GLN A 131 -20.92 -6.58 5.19
N LYS A 132 -21.84 -7.30 4.55
CA LYS A 132 -23.28 -7.00 4.57
C LYS A 132 -23.94 -7.36 5.89
#